data_AF-A0A3B8JI21-F1
#
_entry.id   AF-A0A3B8JI21-F1
#
_cell.length_a   1.000
_cell.length_b   1.000
_cell.length_c   1.000
_cell.angle_alpha   90.00
_cell.angle_beta   90.00
_cell.angle_gamma   90.00
#
_symmetry.space_group_name_H-M   'P 1'
#
loop_
_entity.id
_entity.type
_entity.pdbx_description
1 polymer ?
#
loop_
_entity_poly.entity_id
_entity_poly.type
_entity_poly.pdbx_seq_one_letter_code
_entity_poly.pdbx_strand_id
1 'polypeptide(L)'
;MKISQYPAAIAQAAQVVNELDSQIAAVSQHIARLEGNADRTAAFEQGLKNEDQRRGRRFEILCVSQEYQTAQNTMIRLISEKASAIAHLEYLRNQFSV
;
A
#
# COMPACT_ATOMS: atom_id res chain seq x y z
N MET A 1 36.24 -4.40 2.20
CA MET A 1 34.95 -4.39 2.93
C MET A 1 35.24 -4.74 4.39
N LYS A 2 34.95 -3.86 5.37
CA LYS A 2 35.19 -4.18 6.79
C LYS A 2 34.01 -5.00 7.33
N ILE A 3 34.29 -6.25 7.71
CA ILE A 3 33.31 -7.25 8.18
C ILE A 3 32.43 -6.74 9.35
N SER A 4 32.91 -5.77 10.13
CA SER A 4 32.16 -5.17 11.26
C SER A 4 31.00 -4.24 10.86
N GLN A 5 30.93 -3.76 9.61
CA GLN A 5 29.87 -2.86 9.13
C GLN A 5 28.65 -3.61 8.56
N TYR A 6 28.79 -4.91 8.34
CA TYR A 6 27.80 -5.74 7.66
C TYR A 6 26.52 -6.01 8.46
N PRO A 7 26.59 -6.37 9.76
CA PRO A 7 25.39 -6.56 10.57
C PRO A 7 24.56 -5.28 10.68
N ALA A 8 25.22 -4.12 10.75
CA ALA A 8 24.56 -2.83 10.75
C ALA A 8 23.85 -2.54 9.41
N ALA A 9 24.47 -2.89 8.28
CA ALA A 9 23.85 -2.73 6.95
C ALA A 9 22.61 -3.62 6.77
N ILE A 10 22.65 -4.88 7.23
CA ILE A 10 21.48 -5.77 7.22
C ILE A 10 20.36 -5.23 8.11
N ALA A 11 20.70 -4.75 9.31
CA ALA A 11 19.73 -4.15 10.22
C ALA A 11 19.06 -2.90 9.61
N GLN A 12 19.84 -2.03 8.97
CA GLN A 12 19.32 -0.86 8.26
C GLN A 12 18.40 -1.26 7.09
N ALA A 13 18.82 -2.23 6.26
CA ALA A 13 17.99 -2.72 5.15
C ALA A 13 16.68 -3.34 5.66
N ALA A 14 16.71 -4.09 6.75
CA ALA A 14 15.51 -4.64 7.39
C ALA A 14 14.59 -3.54 7.96
N GLN A 15 15.17 -2.48 8.53
CA GLN A 15 14.40 -1.33 9.00
C GLN A 15 13.66 -0.64 7.84
N VAL A 16 14.31 -0.45 6.69
CA VAL A 16 13.66 0.13 5.50
C VAL A 16 12.45 -0.70 5.05
N VAL A 17 12.56 -2.03 5.06
CA VAL A 17 11.41 -2.91 4.74
C VAL A 17 10.27 -2.69 5.72
N ASN A 18 10.57 -2.61 7.03
CA ASN A 18 9.55 -2.39 8.06
C ASN A 18 8.87 -1.01 7.93
N GLU A 19 9.63 0.03 7.60
CA GLU A 19 9.08 1.36 7.36
C GLU A 19 8.14 1.38 6.15
N LEU A 20 8.50 0.70 5.07
CA LEU A 20 7.64 0.54 3.90
C LEU A 20 6.37 -0.25 4.24
N ASP A 21 6.47 -1.29 5.07
CA ASP A 21 5.31 -2.03 5.57
C ASP A 21 4.35 -1.17 6.39
N SER A 22 4.89 -0.33 7.28
CA SER A 22 4.08 0.62 8.04
C SER A 22 3.36 1.63 7.12
N GLN A 23 4.04 2.11 6.08
CA GLN A 23 3.44 3.04 5.11
C GLN A 23 2.34 2.35 4.29
N ILE A 24 2.57 1.11 3.84
CA ILE A 24 1.56 0.30 3.13
C ILE A 24 0.32 0.09 4.02
N ALA A 25 0.51 -0.22 5.31
CA ALA A 25 -0.60 -0.40 6.24
C ALA A 25 -1.42 0.90 6.39
N ALA A 26 -0.75 2.05 6.52
CA ALA A 26 -1.41 3.34 6.62
C ALA A 26 -2.21 3.69 5.35
N VAL A 27 -1.63 3.49 4.16
CA VAL A 27 -2.33 3.74 2.90
C VAL A 27 -3.49 2.75 2.71
N SER A 28 -3.34 1.49 3.12
CA SER A 28 -4.43 0.50 3.08
C SER A 28 -5.64 0.93 3.91
N GLN A 29 -5.39 1.40 5.14
CA GLN A 29 -6.46 1.93 6.00
C GLN A 29 -7.12 3.16 5.40
N HIS A 30 -6.33 4.04 4.78
CA HIS A 30 -6.83 5.22 4.11
C HIS A 30 -7.74 4.87 2.92
N ILE A 31 -7.30 3.93 2.06
CA ILE A 31 -8.10 3.40 0.95
C ILE A 31 -9.41 2.82 1.47
N ALA A 32 -9.37 1.96 2.49
CA ALA A 32 -10.56 1.33 3.07
C ALA A 32 -11.56 2.37 3.60
N ARG A 33 -11.07 3.48 4.18
CA ARG A 33 -11.93 4.59 4.62
C ARG A 33 -12.62 5.28 3.43
N LEU A 34 -11.90 5.51 2.34
CA LEU A 34 -12.45 6.12 1.12
C LEU A 34 -13.51 5.23 0.49
N GLU A 35 -13.24 3.93 0.40
CA GLU A 35 -14.18 2.93 -0.09
C GLU A 35 -15.43 2.85 0.79
N GLY A 36 -15.27 2.78 2.11
CA GLY A 36 -16.40 2.78 3.04
C GLY A 36 -17.24 4.06 2.97
N ASN A 37 -16.63 5.21 2.70
CA ASN A 37 -17.36 6.47 2.47
C ASN A 37 -18.15 6.44 1.16
N ALA A 38 -17.60 5.87 0.09
CA ALA A 38 -18.30 5.67 -1.17
C ALA A 38 -19.47 4.68 -1.01
N ASP A 39 -19.26 3.58 -0.28
CA ASP A 39 -20.29 2.60 0.06
C ASP A 39 -21.43 3.25 0.85
N ARG A 40 -21.10 4.05 1.87
CA ARG A 40 -22.09 4.81 2.65
C ARG A 40 -22.89 5.74 1.75
N THR A 41 -22.22 6.46 0.86
CA THR A 41 -22.89 7.41 -0.05
C THR A 41 -23.86 6.68 -0.99
N ALA A 42 -23.42 5.58 -1.62
CA ALA A 42 -24.27 4.77 -2.48
C ALA A 42 -25.43 4.12 -1.69
N ALA A 43 -25.22 3.70 -0.45
CA ALA A 43 -26.27 3.08 0.37
C ALA A 43 -27.44 4.03 0.69
N PHE A 44 -27.18 5.34 0.82
CA PHE A 44 -28.19 6.35 1.14
C PHE A 44 -28.72 7.13 -0.08
N GLU A 45 -28.26 6.81 -1.29
CA GLU A 45 -28.70 7.50 -2.50
C GLU A 45 -30.10 7.06 -2.93
N GLN A 46 -31.04 8.02 -2.88
CA GLN A 46 -32.43 7.79 -3.26
C GLN A 46 -32.51 7.61 -4.79
N GLY A 47 -32.69 6.37 -5.23
CA GLY A 47 -32.78 6.01 -6.66
C GLY A 47 -32.14 4.68 -6.99
N LEU A 48 -31.23 4.19 -6.14
CA LEU A 48 -30.59 2.89 -6.30
C LEU A 48 -31.48 1.79 -5.68
N LYS A 49 -32.10 1.00 -6.54
CA LYS A 49 -33.10 -0.03 -6.21
C LYS A 49 -32.49 -1.40 -5.95
N ASN A 50 -31.26 -1.63 -6.39
CA ASN A 50 -30.59 -2.93 -6.26
C ASN A 50 -29.08 -2.77 -6.02
N GLU A 51 -28.42 -3.91 -5.76
CA GLU A 51 -26.99 -3.95 -5.45
C GLU A 51 -26.10 -3.60 -6.64
N ASP A 52 -26.52 -3.95 -7.86
CA ASP A 52 -25.78 -3.60 -9.07
C ASP A 52 -25.68 -2.09 -9.27
N GLN A 53 -26.79 -1.38 -9.02
CA GLN A 53 -26.84 0.08 -9.05
C GLN A 53 -25.98 0.70 -7.95
N ARG A 54 -25.95 0.13 -6.74
CA ARG A 54 -25.06 0.58 -5.65
C ARG A 54 -23.60 0.38 -5.99
N ARG A 55 -23.23 -0.78 -6.54
CA ARG A 55 -21.86 -1.05 -7.01
C ARG A 55 -21.44 -0.12 -8.14
N GLY A 56 -22.32 0.13 -9.11
CA GLY A 56 -22.11 1.09 -10.18
C GLY A 56 -21.87 2.50 -9.63
N ARG A 57 -22.71 2.94 -8.69
CA ARG A 57 -22.57 4.25 -8.08
C ARG A 57 -21.29 4.40 -7.26
N ARG A 58 -20.94 3.39 -6.46
CA ARG A 58 -19.67 3.31 -5.74
C ARG A 58 -18.49 3.46 -6.69
N PHE A 59 -18.52 2.74 -7.82
CA PHE A 59 -17.48 2.84 -8.85
C PHE A 59 -17.36 4.25 -9.41
N GLU A 60 -18.47 4.90 -9.76
CA GLU A 60 -18.47 6.29 -10.25
C GLU A 60 -17.81 7.26 -9.25
N ILE A 61 -18.20 7.17 -7.98
CA ILE A 61 -17.67 8.02 -6.90
C ILE A 61 -16.15 7.85 -6.77
N LEU A 62 -15.67 6.60 -6.74
CA LEU A 62 -14.25 6.31 -6.59
C LEU A 62 -13.45 6.66 -7.84
N CYS A 63 -14.04 6.49 -9.03
CA CYS A 63 -13.38 6.76 -10.31
C CYS A 63 -13.00 8.25 -10.46
N VAL A 64 -13.86 9.16 -9.99
CA VAL A 64 -13.59 10.61 -10.06
C VAL A 64 -12.86 11.16 -8.81
N SER A 65 -12.61 10.33 -7.80
CA SER A 65 -11.96 10.77 -6.57
C SER A 65 -10.43 10.84 -6.75
N GLN A 66 -9.91 12.07 -6.84
CA GLN A 66 -8.46 12.30 -6.94
C GLN A 66 -7.69 11.76 -5.74
N GLU A 67 -8.28 11.84 -4.53
CA GLU A 67 -7.70 11.31 -3.30
C GLU A 67 -7.54 9.79 -3.39
N TYR A 68 -8.59 9.09 -3.85
CA TYR A 68 -8.56 7.65 -4.05
C TYR A 68 -7.54 7.21 -5.10
N GLN A 69 -7.49 7.89 -6.25
CA GLN A 69 -6.49 7.61 -7.29
C GLN A 69 -5.05 7.82 -6.76
N THR A 70 -4.82 8.89 -6.00
CA THR A 70 -3.52 9.19 -5.40
C THR A 70 -3.12 8.12 -4.38
N ALA A 71 -4.06 7.67 -3.55
CA ALA A 71 -3.83 6.61 -2.58
C ALA A 71 -3.49 5.28 -3.28
N GLN A 72 -4.20 4.93 -4.35
CA GLN A 72 -3.92 3.73 -5.15
C GLN A 72 -2.54 3.78 -5.82
N ASN A 73 -2.19 4.91 -6.43
CA ASN A 73 -0.86 5.09 -7.02
C ASN A 73 0.25 5.02 -5.97
N THR A 74 0.01 5.60 -4.79
CA THR A 74 0.94 5.52 -3.66
C THR A 74 1.11 4.08 -3.19
N MET A 75 0.02 3.31 -3.09
CA MET A 75 0.06 1.90 -2.74
C MET A 75 0.92 1.09 -3.73
N ILE A 76 0.69 1.25 -5.03
CA ILE A 76 1.45 0.57 -6.08
C ILE A 76 2.95 0.89 -5.96
N ARG A 77 3.29 2.17 -5.79
CA ARG A 77 4.67 2.61 -5.62
C ARG A 77 5.32 1.97 -4.39
N LEU A 78 4.65 2.01 -3.23
CA LEU A 78 5.17 1.44 -1.99
C LEU A 78 5.37 -0.08 -2.07
N ILE A 79 4.46 -0.80 -2.73
CA ILE A 79 4.62 -2.25 -2.96
C ILE A 79 5.87 -2.53 -3.82
N SER A 80 6.09 -1.75 -4.87
CA SER A 80 7.29 -1.88 -5.70
C SER A 80 8.57 -1.56 -4.91
N GLU A 81 8.56 -0.47 -4.13
CA GLU A 81 9.70 -0.08 -3.29
C GLU A 81 10.02 -1.14 -2.24
N LYS A 82 8.99 -1.72 -1.62
CA LYS A 82 9.14 -2.82 -0.67
C LYS A 82 9.77 -4.05 -1.33
N ALA A 83 9.32 -4.42 -2.52
CA ALA A 83 9.89 -5.54 -3.26
C ALA A 83 11.39 -5.32 -3.55
N SER A 84 11.77 -4.11 -3.96
CA SER A 84 13.18 -3.75 -4.14
C SER A 84 13.98 -3.77 -2.84
N ALA A 85 13.41 -3.27 -1.74
CA ALA A 85 14.06 -3.28 -0.43
C ALA A 85 14.29 -4.71 0.10
N ILE A 86 13.33 -5.61 -0.11
CA ILE A 86 13.46 -7.04 0.22
C ILE A 86 14.58 -7.66 -0.61
N ALA A 87 14.62 -7.43 -1.92
CA ALA A 87 15.69 -7.95 -2.76
C ALA A 87 17.07 -7.47 -2.30
N HIS A 88 17.19 -6.21 -1.87
CA HIS A 88 18.43 -5.67 -1.31
C HIS A 88 18.81 -6.32 0.03
N LEU A 89 17.86 -6.52 0.94
CA LEU A 89 18.08 -7.20 2.21
C LEU A 89 18.57 -8.64 2.00
N GLU A 90 17.92 -9.37 1.10
CA GLU A 90 18.29 -10.76 0.77
C GLU A 90 19.65 -10.84 0.10
N TYR A 91 20.00 -9.88 -0.76
CA TYR A 91 21.34 -9.76 -1.32
C TYR A 91 22.40 -9.63 -0.20
N LEU A 92 22.19 -8.72 0.76
CA LEU A 92 23.12 -8.55 1.89
C LEU A 92 23.22 -9.79 2.77
N ARG A 93 22.11 -10.49 3.01
CA ARG A 93 22.09 -11.76 3.77
C ARG A 93 22.87 -12.86 3.06
N ASN A 94 22.66 -13.01 1.76
CA ASN A 94 23.32 -14.04 0.95
C ASN A 94 24.84 -13.82 0.82
N GLN A 95 25.30 -12.57 0.88
CA GLN A 95 26.74 -12.27 0.94
C GLN A 95 27.41 -12.71 2.25
N PHE A 96 26.63 -12.99 3.30
CA PHE A 96 27.12 -13.48 4.59
C PHE A 96 27.07 -15.02 4.70
N SER A 97 26.28 -15.69 3.86
CA SER A 97 26.10 -17.16 3.89
C SER A 97 27.17 -17.94 3.09
N VAL A 98 28.22 -17.28 2.59
CA VAL A 98 29.36 -17.91 1.88
C VAL A 98 30.55 -18.08 2.81
#